data_AF-X1ESP6-F1
#
_entry.id   AF-X1ESP6-F1
#
_cell.length_a   1.000
_cell.length_b   1.000
_cell.length_c   1.000
_cell.angle_alpha   90.00
_cell.angle_beta   90.00
_cell.angle_gamma   90.00
#
_symmetry.space_group_name_H-M   'P 1'
#
loop_
_entity.id
_entity.type
_entity.pdbx_description
1 polymer ?
#
loop_
_entity_poly.entity_id
_entity_poly.type
_entity_poly.pdbx_seq_one_letter_code
_entity_poly.pdbx_strand_id
1 'polypeptide(L)'
;MLFLKYFNYLENNNNCDFNSNGEKLFIKNLFAYFKQNNQKKVNIFDIGSNKGDYAEILYKTSKENDVNVRIYCFEPDSYAFAKLFSRFKSNNNFKLYNFA
;
A
#
# COMPACT_ATOMS: atom_id res chain seq x y z
N MET A 1 -4.86 13.23 31.53
CA MET A 1 -5.24 11.91 30.99
C MET A 1 -6.29 11.98 29.87
N LEU A 2 -7.35 12.82 29.99
CA LEU A 2 -8.36 13.02 28.95
C LEU A 2 -7.79 13.52 27.60
N PHE A 3 -6.83 14.45 27.65
CA PHE A 3 -6.17 15.00 26.46
C PHE A 3 -5.46 13.93 25.61
N LEU A 4 -4.78 12.99 26.26
CA LEU A 4 -4.10 11.88 25.59
C LEU A 4 -5.07 10.94 24.89
N LYS A 5 -6.26 10.74 25.47
CA LYS A 5 -7.32 9.92 24.86
C LYS A 5 -7.86 10.56 23.59
N TYR A 6 -8.14 11.86 23.61
CA TYR A 6 -8.57 12.59 22.40
C TYR A 6 -7.46 12.65 21.36
N PHE A 7 -6.22 12.91 21.77
CA PHE A 7 -5.07 12.87 20.86
C PHE A 7 -4.93 11.50 20.19
N ASN A 8 -4.95 10.41 20.95
CA ASN A 8 -4.86 9.05 20.38
C ASN A 8 -6.01 8.73 19.42
N TYR A 9 -7.21 9.23 19.72
CA TYR A 9 -8.36 9.05 18.83
C TYR A 9 -8.20 9.86 17.53
N LEU A 10 -7.81 11.13 17.63
CA LEU A 10 -7.67 12.03 16.48
C LEU A 10 -6.51 11.62 15.56
N GLU A 11 -5.37 11.24 16.14
CA GLU A 11 -4.20 10.74 15.41
C GLU A 11 -4.36 9.28 14.96
N ASN A 12 -5.48 8.64 15.32
CA ASN A 12 -5.75 7.24 15.01
C ASN A 12 -4.62 6.28 15.49
N ASN A 13 -4.02 6.61 16.63
CA ASN A 13 -2.97 5.81 17.25
C ASN A 13 -3.49 4.44 17.69
N ASN A 14 -2.65 3.42 17.57
CA ASN A 14 -2.95 2.02 17.91
C ASN A 14 -4.08 1.38 17.09
N ASN A 15 -4.48 1.96 15.98
CA ASN A 15 -5.45 1.37 15.07
C ASN A 15 -4.78 0.89 13.78
N CYS A 16 -4.40 -0.39 13.76
CA CYS A 16 -3.86 -1.05 12.57
C CYS A 16 -4.93 -1.71 11.69
N ASP A 17 -6.22 -1.59 12.03
CA ASP A 17 -7.29 -2.13 11.20
C ASP A 17 -7.53 -1.23 9.99
N PHE A 18 -7.17 -1.73 8.81
CA PHE A 18 -7.31 -1.06 7.53
C PHE A 18 -8.72 -0.53 7.23
N ASN A 19 -9.76 -1.16 7.80
CA ASN A 19 -11.14 -0.75 7.55
C ASN A 19 -11.60 0.41 8.43
N SER A 20 -10.90 0.70 9.52
CA SER A 20 -11.25 1.76 10.47
C SER A 20 -10.18 2.85 10.62
N ASN A 21 -8.96 2.62 10.13
CA ASN A 21 -7.82 3.54 10.27
C ASN A 21 -7.76 4.69 9.24
N GLY A 22 -8.68 4.71 8.27
CA GLY A 22 -8.77 5.74 7.23
C GLY A 22 -7.92 5.50 5.98
N GLU A 23 -6.99 4.52 5.99
CA GLU A 23 -6.12 4.24 4.83
C GLU A 23 -6.91 3.83 3.59
N LYS A 24 -7.98 3.04 3.77
CA LYS A 24 -8.86 2.65 2.68
C LYS A 24 -9.46 3.86 1.95
N LEU A 25 -9.90 4.88 2.70
CA LEU A 25 -10.44 6.11 2.13
C LEU A 25 -9.36 6.92 1.43
N PHE A 26 -8.17 7.00 2.03
CA PHE A 26 -7.01 7.65 1.43
C PHE A 26 -6.64 7.04 0.07
N ILE A 27 -6.45 5.72 -0.01
CA ILE A 27 -6.07 5.03 -1.26
C ILE A 27 -7.14 5.26 -2.34
N LYS A 28 -8.43 5.13 -1.98
CA LYS A 28 -9.54 5.38 -2.90
C LYS A 28 -9.49 6.79 -3.48
N ASN A 29 -9.32 7.80 -2.63
CA ASN A 29 -9.28 9.20 -3.05
C ASN A 29 -8.02 9.51 -3.86
N LEU A 30 -6.89 8.92 -3.51
CA LEU A 30 -5.63 9.08 -4.24
C LEU A 30 -5.74 8.59 -5.69
N PHE A 31 -6.30 7.39 -5.92
CA PHE A 31 -6.48 6.87 -7.27
C PHE A 31 -7.58 7.59 -8.05
N ALA A 32 -8.65 8.02 -7.38
CA ALA A 32 -9.66 8.88 -8.00
C ALA A 32 -9.03 10.21 -8.47
N TYR A 33 -8.16 10.80 -7.67
CA TYR A 33 -7.41 12.01 -8.04
C TYR A 33 -6.51 11.76 -9.26
N PHE A 34 -5.74 10.67 -9.30
CA PHE A 34 -4.93 10.34 -10.47
C PHE A 34 -5.77 10.18 -11.74
N LYS A 35 -6.92 9.51 -11.65
CA LYS A 35 -7.86 9.36 -12.76
C LYS A 35 -8.39 10.71 -13.26
N GLN A 36 -8.83 11.58 -12.35
CA GLN A 36 -9.36 12.91 -12.68
C GLN A 36 -8.33 13.82 -13.34
N ASN A 37 -7.06 13.70 -12.94
CA ASN A 37 -5.96 14.49 -13.50
C ASN A 37 -5.28 13.80 -14.70
N ASN A 38 -5.91 12.77 -15.26
CA ASN A 38 -5.40 11.99 -16.39
C ASN A 38 -3.97 11.43 -16.18
N GLN A 39 -3.58 11.20 -14.93
CA GLN A 39 -2.30 10.60 -14.56
C GLN A 39 -2.37 9.08 -14.72
N LYS A 40 -2.11 8.61 -15.94
CA LYS A 40 -2.29 7.21 -16.33
C LYS A 40 -1.16 6.27 -15.91
N LYS A 41 0.00 6.79 -15.50
CA LYS A 41 1.18 6.00 -15.09
C LYS A 41 1.72 6.48 -13.75
N VAL A 42 1.86 5.58 -12.79
CA VAL A 42 2.36 5.90 -11.43
C VAL A 42 3.37 4.85 -10.98
N ASN A 43 4.48 5.30 -10.42
CA ASN A 43 5.44 4.44 -9.72
C ASN A 43 5.19 4.56 -8.22
N ILE A 44 5.07 3.43 -7.53
CA ILE A 44 4.85 3.39 -6.07
C ILE A 44 6.00 2.62 -5.43
N PHE A 45 6.59 3.19 -4.37
CA PHE A 45 7.59 2.54 -3.55
C PHE A 45 6.92 2.10 -2.25
N ASP A 46 6.78 0.80 -2.05
CA ASP A 46 6.22 0.20 -0.83
C ASP A 46 7.40 -0.28 0.03
N ILE A 47 7.68 0.44 1.12
CA ILE A 47 8.83 0.19 1.99
C ILE A 47 8.37 -0.63 3.20
N GLY A 48 9.00 -1.78 3.44
CA GLY A 48 8.52 -2.72 4.46
C GLY A 48 7.26 -3.44 3.99
N SER A 49 7.25 -3.89 2.73
CA SER A 49 6.06 -4.47 2.09
C SER A 49 5.54 -5.74 2.77
N ASN A 50 6.31 -6.35 3.67
CA ASN A 50 6.01 -7.59 4.36
C ASN A 50 5.59 -8.67 3.34
N LYS A 51 4.48 -9.38 3.58
CA LYS A 51 3.87 -10.35 2.66
C LYS A 51 3.03 -9.72 1.52
N GLY A 52 3.00 -8.39 1.42
CA GLY A 52 2.49 -7.66 0.27
C GLY A 52 0.98 -7.36 0.23
N ASP A 53 0.29 -7.36 1.38
CA ASP A 53 -1.15 -7.08 1.41
C ASP A 53 -1.46 -5.65 0.94
N TYR A 54 -0.69 -4.67 1.41
CA TYR A 54 -0.88 -3.26 1.04
C TYR A 54 -0.60 -3.03 -0.45
N ALA A 55 0.51 -3.59 -0.96
CA ALA A 55 0.84 -3.59 -2.38
C ALA A 55 -0.29 -4.18 -3.26
N GLU A 56 -0.96 -5.24 -2.80
CA GLU A 56 -2.10 -5.83 -3.51
C GLU A 56 -3.30 -4.87 -3.57
N ILE A 57 -3.60 -4.20 -2.46
CA ILE A 57 -4.69 -3.22 -2.37
C ILE A 57 -4.43 -2.08 -3.34
N LEU A 58 -3.22 -1.51 -3.33
CA LEU A 58 -2.81 -0.45 -4.26
C LEU A 58 -2.98 -0.89 -5.71
N TYR A 59 -2.54 -2.10 -6.06
CA TYR A 59 -2.67 -2.64 -7.41
C TYR A 59 -4.13 -2.82 -7.83
N LYS A 60 -4.99 -3.40 -6.97
CA LYS A 60 -6.42 -3.58 -7.25
C LYS A 60 -7.12 -2.24 -7.46
N THR A 61 -6.93 -1.29 -6.55
CA THR A 61 -7.54 0.05 -6.68
C THR A 61 -7.04 0.79 -7.92
N SER A 62 -5.79 0.55 -8.35
CA SER A 62 -5.29 1.11 -9.61
C SER A 62 -6.06 0.59 -10.83
N LYS A 63 -6.36 -0.71 -10.87
CA LYS A 63 -7.12 -1.32 -11.98
C LYS A 63 -8.54 -0.79 -12.05
N GLU A 64 -9.20 -0.64 -10.91
CA GLU A 64 -10.54 -0.06 -10.80
C GLU A 64 -10.60 1.39 -11.33
N ASN A 65 -9.48 2.12 -11.27
CA ASN A 65 -9.40 3.51 -11.68
C ASN A 65 -8.73 3.71 -13.05
N ASP A 66 -8.41 2.64 -13.79
CA ASP A 66 -7.68 2.69 -15.05
C ASP A 66 -6.37 3.51 -14.94
N VAL A 67 -5.61 3.23 -13.86
CA VAL A 67 -4.28 3.79 -13.60
C VAL A 67 -3.27 2.64 -13.68
N ASN A 68 -2.31 2.76 -14.60
CA ASN A 68 -1.23 1.79 -14.72
C ASN A 68 -0.17 2.07 -13.65
N VAL A 69 0.01 1.13 -12.72
CA VAL A 69 1.01 1.25 -11.66
C VAL A 69 2.18 0.30 -11.88
N ARG A 70 3.36 0.75 -11.50
CA ARG A 70 4.48 -0.13 -11.20
C ARG A 70 4.84 0.02 -9.73
N ILE A 71 4.80 -1.08 -8.99
CA ILE A 71 5.01 -1.10 -7.54
C ILE A 71 6.36 -1.75 -7.27
N TYR A 72 7.23 -1.02 -6.56
CA TYR A 72 8.53 -1.47 -6.11
C TYR A 72 8.38 -1.81 -4.64
N CYS A 73 8.35 -3.11 -4.32
CA CYS A 73 8.22 -3.63 -2.98
C CYS A 73 9.58 -3.95 -2.41
N PHE A 74 9.85 -3.45 -1.21
CA PHE A 74 11.10 -3.65 -0.49
C PHE A 74 10.81 -4.30 0.85
N GLU A 75 11.37 -5.48 1.11
CA GLU A 75 11.19 -6.21 2.37
C GLU A 75 12.51 -6.87 2.80
N PRO A 76 13.12 -6.40 3.91
CA PRO A 76 14.38 -6.96 4.40
C PRO A 76 14.22 -8.31 5.11
N ASP A 77 13.08 -8.62 5.75
CA ASP A 77 12.90 -9.93 6.39
C ASP A 77 12.80 -11.02 5.32
N SER A 78 13.74 -11.97 5.34
CA SER A 78 13.83 -13.02 4.31
C SER A 78 12.60 -13.93 4.26
N TYR A 79 11.96 -14.18 5.41
CA TYR A 79 10.77 -15.01 5.50
C TYR A 79 9.53 -14.30 4.92
N ALA A 80 9.30 -13.05 5.28
CA ALA A 80 8.25 -12.22 4.70
C ALA A 80 8.49 -12.00 3.20
N PHE A 81 9.73 -11.73 2.80
CA PHE A 81 10.11 -11.60 1.40
C PHE A 81 9.83 -12.87 0.60
N ALA A 82 10.10 -14.07 1.13
CA ALA A 82 9.78 -15.31 0.42
C ALA A 82 8.27 -15.42 0.10
N LYS A 83 7.41 -14.97 1.02
CA LYS A 83 5.95 -14.90 0.79
C LYS A 83 5.59 -13.85 -0.26
N LEU A 84 6.15 -12.66 -0.15
CA LEU A 84 5.99 -11.56 -1.11
C LEU A 84 6.40 -12.00 -2.53
N PHE A 85 7.57 -12.63 -2.64
CA PHE A 85 8.13 -13.17 -3.87
C PHE A 85 7.23 -14.23 -4.47
N SER A 86 6.82 -15.23 -3.69
CA SER A 86 5.90 -16.27 -4.16
C SER A 86 4.60 -15.67 -4.72
N ARG A 87 4.06 -14.64 -4.05
CA ARG A 87 2.81 -13.97 -4.42
C ARG A 87 2.90 -13.18 -5.72
N PHE A 88 3.99 -12.45 -5.94
CA PHE A 88 4.06 -11.45 -7.03
C PHE A 88 5.12 -11.71 -8.10
N LYS A 89 5.97 -12.74 -7.99
CA LYS A 89 7.05 -13.02 -8.96
C LYS A 89 6.59 -13.10 -10.41
N SER A 90 5.36 -13.55 -10.67
CA SER A 90 4.80 -13.69 -12.02
C SER A 90 4.11 -12.42 -12.55
N ASN A 91 4.01 -11.36 -11.74
CA ASN A 91 3.32 -10.14 -12.10
C ASN A 91 4.32 -9.02 -12.42
N ASN A 92 4.40 -8.64 -13.70
CA ASN A 92 5.32 -7.64 -14.22
C ASN A 92 5.07 -6.20 -13.72
N ASN A 93 3.92 -5.95 -13.07
CA ASN A 93 3.67 -4.67 -12.40
C ASN A 93 4.40 -4.55 -11.06
N PHE A 94 4.93 -5.65 -10.51
CA PHE A 94 5.67 -5.66 -9.26
C PHE A 94 7.17 -5.84 -9.51
N LYS A 95 7.97 -5.10 -8.75
CA LYS A 95 9.42 -5.25 -8.65
C LYS A 95 9.74 -5.52 -7.19
N LEU A 96 10.46 -6.61 -6.93
CA LEU A 96 10.61 -7.15 -5.58
C LEU A 96 12.09 -7.11 -5.22
N TYR A 97 12.39 -6.53 -4.06
CA TYR A 97 13.74 -6.36 -3.57
C TYR A 97 13.84 -6.87 -2.14
N ASN A 98 14.84 -7.72 -1.92
CA ASN A 98 15.32 -8.09 -0.59
C ASN A 98 16.65 -7.38 -0.39
N PHE A 99 16.79 -6.61 0.69
CA PHE A 99 18.01 -5.86 1.02
C PHE A 99 18.80 -6.48 2.18
N ALA A 100 18.53 -7.74 2.51
CA ALA A 100 19.28 -8.51 3.51
C ALA A 100 20.50 -9.23 2.91
#